data_AF-A0A0B6YSU0-F1
#
_entry.id   AF-A0A0B6YSU0-F1
#
_cell.length_a   1.000
_cell.length_b   1.000
_cell.length_c   1.000
_cell.angle_alpha   90.00
_cell.angle_beta   90.00
_cell.angle_gamma   90.00
#
_symmetry.space_group_name_H-M   'P 1'
#
loop_
_entity.id
_entity.type
_entity.pdbx_description
1 polymer ?
#
loop_
_entity_poly.entity_id
_entity_poly.type
_entity_poly.pdbx_seq_one_letter_code
_entity_poly.pdbx_strand_id
1 'polypeptide(L)'
;MSFHQNLQDIIEDQLSLASIHYLRSHYQEAIDIYKRILLDNRDYLALNVYVALCYYKLDYYDVSQEVLAVYLQQYQDSAVALNLRACNHFRLYNGKAAEAELKALQEMASPSFQFAQDLIKHNQVVFRNGDGSLQVLPPLIDVIPEARLNLVIYFLKQDDVQEAYNLIKDLEPTTPQEYILKGVVNAALGQEQGSREHM
;
A
#
# COMPACT_ATOMS: atom_id res chain seq x y z
N MET A 1 0.90 24.49 7.65
CA MET A 1 2.23 24.57 8.32
C MET A 1 2.19 25.20 9.72
N SER A 2 1.05 25.71 10.23
CA SER A 2 0.97 26.44 11.52
C SER A 2 1.46 25.65 12.75
N PHE A 3 1.16 24.35 12.84
CA PHE A 3 1.52 23.54 14.01
C PHE A 3 2.93 22.92 13.95
N HIS A 4 3.61 23.01 12.81
CA HIS A 4 4.94 22.41 12.63
C HIS A 4 6.00 23.11 13.50
N GLN A 5 5.80 24.40 13.74
CA GLN A 5 6.67 25.24 14.58
C GLN A 5 6.49 24.97 16.09
N ASN A 6 5.45 24.20 16.46
CA ASN A 6 5.17 23.88 17.86
C ASN A 6 5.72 22.50 18.26
N LEU A 7 6.29 21.75 17.31
CA LEU A 7 6.90 20.45 17.58
C LEU A 7 8.16 20.64 18.43
N GLN A 8 8.22 19.91 19.52
CA GLN A 8 9.34 19.87 20.45
C GLN A 8 10.28 18.73 20.08
N ASP A 9 11.48 18.75 20.67
CA ASP A 9 12.46 17.68 20.51
C ASP A 9 12.16 16.51 21.47
N ILE A 10 10.94 15.97 21.37
CA ILE A 10 10.47 14.80 22.11
C ILE A 10 10.07 13.69 21.14
N ILE A 11 10.11 12.44 21.60
CA ILE A 11 9.93 11.26 20.74
C ILE A 11 8.56 11.30 20.06
N GLU A 12 7.49 11.65 20.77
CA GLU A 12 6.12 11.68 20.29
C GLU A 12 5.94 12.64 19.10
N ASP A 13 6.56 13.83 19.21
CA ASP A 13 6.53 14.85 18.16
C ASP A 13 7.36 14.42 16.94
N GLN A 14 8.51 13.77 17.16
CA GLN A 14 9.31 13.21 16.09
C GLN A 14 8.59 12.07 15.36
N LEU A 15 7.90 11.17 16.08
CA LEU A 15 7.10 10.09 15.48
C LEU A 15 5.91 10.65 14.67
N SER A 16 5.27 11.70 15.20
CA SER A 16 4.21 12.42 14.48
C SER A 16 4.74 13.07 13.20
N LEU A 17 5.93 13.67 13.27
CA LEU A 17 6.60 14.27 12.12
C LEU A 17 6.94 13.21 11.06
N ALA A 18 7.53 12.08 11.46
CA ALA A 18 7.85 10.99 10.55
C ALA A 18 6.59 10.42 9.86
N SER A 19 5.47 10.33 10.59
CA SER A 19 4.18 9.92 10.04
C SER A 19 3.66 10.90 8.99
N ILE A 20 3.81 12.21 9.21
CA ILE A 20 3.46 13.24 8.23
C ILE A 20 4.33 13.14 6.98
N HIS A 21 5.64 12.89 7.14
CA HIS A 21 6.55 12.65 6.02
C HIS A 21 6.09 11.45 5.19
N TYR A 22 5.77 10.33 5.85
CA TYR A 22 5.23 9.14 5.17
C TYR A 22 3.94 9.44 4.39
N LEU A 23 2.98 10.13 5.00
CA LEU A 23 1.70 10.49 4.35
C LEU A 23 1.88 11.43 3.15
N ARG A 24 2.96 12.21 3.11
CA ARG A 24 3.30 13.11 2.01
C ARG A 24 4.24 12.48 0.98
N SER A 25 4.48 11.18 1.07
CA SER A 25 5.43 10.45 0.22
C SER A 25 6.89 10.89 0.37
N HIS A 26 7.23 11.57 1.47
CA HIS A 26 8.61 11.92 1.86
C HIS A 26 9.22 10.76 2.65
N TYR A 27 9.32 9.59 2.01
CA TYR A 27 9.65 8.35 2.71
C TYR A 27 11.07 8.31 3.26
N GLN A 28 12.04 8.96 2.59
CA GLN A 28 13.42 9.01 3.05
C GLN A 28 13.55 9.79 4.37
N GLU A 29 12.87 10.93 4.47
CA GLU A 29 12.82 11.75 5.67
C GLU A 29 12.16 11.02 6.84
N ALA A 30 11.09 10.25 6.57
CA ALA A 30 10.48 9.40 7.58
C ALA A 30 11.46 8.30 8.08
N ILE A 31 12.17 7.64 7.16
CA ILE A 31 13.19 6.62 7.50
C ILE A 31 14.28 7.21 8.39
N ASP A 32 14.80 8.39 8.05
CA ASP A 32 15.89 9.01 8.79
C ASP A 32 15.48 9.31 10.23
N ILE A 33 14.25 9.80 10.44
CA ILE A 33 13.70 10.03 11.79
C ILE A 33 13.53 8.72 12.55
N TYR A 34 12.88 7.71 11.96
CA TYR A 34 12.65 6.42 12.64
C TYR A 34 13.96 5.72 13.01
N LYS A 35 14.95 5.70 12.11
CA LYS A 35 16.26 5.12 12.37
C LYS A 35 17.00 5.86 13.48
N ARG A 36 16.95 7.20 13.50
CA ARG A 36 17.56 8.00 14.56
C ARG A 36 16.98 7.65 15.92
N ILE A 37 15.65 7.57 16.04
CA ILE A 37 14.98 7.18 17.30
C ILE A 37 15.39 5.75 17.71
N LEU A 38 15.48 4.83 16.76
CA LEU A 38 15.83 3.44 17.01
C LEU A 38 17.30 3.25 17.48
N LEU A 39 18.21 4.15 17.10
CA LEU A 39 19.61 4.11 17.57
C LEU A 39 19.69 4.27 19.10
N ASP A 40 18.89 5.18 19.65
CA ASP A 40 18.85 5.49 21.08
C ASP A 40 17.84 4.60 21.85
N ASN A 41 16.84 4.03 21.16
CA ASN A 41 15.76 3.24 21.74
C ASN A 41 15.61 1.89 21.02
N ARG A 42 16.59 1.01 21.18
CA ARG A 42 16.65 -0.29 20.46
C ARG A 42 15.45 -1.20 20.71
N ASP A 43 14.77 -1.01 21.83
CA ASP A 43 13.61 -1.79 22.24
C ASP A 43 12.32 -1.38 21.49
N TYR A 44 12.33 -0.26 20.76
CA TYR A 44 11.21 0.22 19.94
C TYR A 44 11.09 -0.56 18.63
N LEU A 45 10.96 -1.88 18.74
CA LEU A 45 11.01 -2.82 17.63
C LEU A 45 9.97 -2.51 16.55
N ALA A 46 8.81 -1.97 16.93
CA ALA A 46 7.75 -1.59 15.99
C ALA A 46 8.22 -0.56 14.94
N LEU A 47 9.23 0.27 15.24
CA LEU A 47 9.82 1.20 14.28
C LEU A 47 10.43 0.49 13.07
N ASN A 48 10.88 -0.76 13.22
CA ASN A 48 11.34 -1.55 12.07
C ASN A 48 10.19 -1.81 11.07
N VAL A 49 8.95 -1.99 11.53
CA VAL A 49 7.79 -2.12 10.64
C VAL A 49 7.55 -0.82 9.85
N TYR A 50 7.63 0.32 10.52
CA TYR A 50 7.48 1.63 9.85
C TYR A 50 8.59 1.92 8.86
N VAL A 51 9.85 1.60 9.19
CA VAL A 51 10.98 1.70 8.27
C VAL A 51 10.79 0.76 7.07
N ALA A 52 10.36 -0.49 7.31
CA ALA A 52 10.07 -1.45 6.25
C ALA A 52 8.95 -0.96 5.32
N LEU A 53 7.88 -0.34 5.85
CA LEU A 53 6.82 0.28 5.05
C LEU A 53 7.35 1.38 4.14
N CYS A 54 8.24 2.25 4.66
CA CYS A 54 8.87 3.29 3.86
C CYS A 54 9.72 2.68 2.73
N TYR A 55 10.51 1.64 3.03
CA TYR A 55 11.30 0.95 2.02
C TYR A 55 10.44 0.27 0.96
N TYR A 56 9.31 -0.34 1.35
CA TYR A 56 8.34 -0.89 0.41
C TYR A 56 7.80 0.19 -0.53
N LYS A 57 7.46 1.37 0.01
CA LYS A 57 6.97 2.50 -0.78
C LYS A 57 8.03 3.11 -1.71
N LEU A 58 9.30 2.95 -1.40
CA LEU A 58 10.44 3.32 -2.26
C LEU A 58 10.87 2.20 -3.22
N ASP A 59 10.10 1.13 -3.30
CA ASP A 59 10.38 -0.06 -4.12
C ASP A 59 11.68 -0.83 -3.74
N TYR A 60 12.22 -0.58 -2.54
CA TYR A 60 13.36 -1.31 -1.98
C TYR A 60 12.88 -2.54 -1.18
N TYR A 61 12.26 -3.50 -1.87
CA TYR A 61 11.58 -4.64 -1.24
C TYR A 61 12.52 -5.59 -0.49
N ASP A 62 13.72 -5.84 -0.99
CA ASP A 62 14.71 -6.69 -0.30
C ASP A 62 15.07 -6.09 1.07
N VAL A 63 15.37 -4.79 1.10
CA VAL A 63 15.70 -4.06 2.33
C VAL A 63 14.48 -3.98 3.26
N SER A 64 13.28 -3.78 2.71
CA SER A 64 12.03 -3.82 3.47
C SER A 64 11.88 -5.16 4.18
N GLN A 65 12.11 -6.27 3.47
CA GLN A 65 11.99 -7.62 4.01
C GLN A 65 13.04 -7.91 5.10
N GLU A 66 14.29 -7.50 4.91
CA GLU A 66 15.36 -7.66 5.91
C GLU A 66 15.04 -6.91 7.21
N VAL A 67 14.64 -5.65 7.11
CA VAL A 67 14.28 -4.83 8.28
C VAL A 67 13.04 -5.40 8.98
N LEU A 68 12.04 -5.82 8.22
CA LEU A 68 10.82 -6.41 8.76
C LEU A 68 11.08 -7.73 9.51
N ALA A 69 12.06 -8.51 9.04
CA ALA A 69 12.44 -9.77 9.68
C ALA A 69 12.92 -9.56 11.13
N VAL A 70 13.59 -8.44 11.44
CA VAL A 70 14.01 -8.09 12.81
C VAL A 70 12.81 -8.03 13.76
N TYR A 71 11.71 -7.42 13.33
CA TYR A 71 10.49 -7.35 14.14
C TYR A 71 9.79 -8.70 14.25
N LEU A 72 9.70 -9.43 13.13
CA LEU A 72 9.05 -10.74 13.07
C LEU A 72 9.78 -11.82 13.88
N GLN A 73 11.07 -11.68 14.18
CA GLN A 73 11.77 -12.58 15.10
C GLN A 73 11.14 -12.60 16.50
N GLN A 74 10.62 -11.47 16.96
CA GLN A 74 9.99 -11.33 18.28
C GLN A 74 8.46 -11.45 18.22
N TYR A 75 7.84 -10.94 17.14
CA TYR A 75 6.38 -10.89 16.98
C TYR A 75 5.95 -11.61 15.71
N GLN A 76 6.07 -12.94 15.71
CA GLN A 76 5.82 -13.81 14.55
C GLN A 76 4.36 -13.77 14.07
N ASP A 77 3.45 -13.35 14.93
CA ASP A 77 2.01 -13.31 14.76
C ASP A 77 1.48 -11.89 14.44
N SER A 78 2.37 -10.92 14.22
CA SER A 78 1.93 -9.55 13.91
C SER A 78 1.24 -9.49 12.56
N ALA A 79 -0.07 -9.21 12.58
CA ALA A 79 -0.88 -9.19 11.37
C ALA A 79 -0.39 -8.17 10.33
N VAL A 80 0.02 -6.99 10.80
CA VAL A 80 0.55 -5.91 9.95
C VAL A 80 1.86 -6.33 9.29
N ALA A 81 2.77 -6.94 10.05
CA ALA A 81 4.07 -7.35 9.54
C ALA A 81 3.95 -8.54 8.56
N LEU A 82 3.11 -9.53 8.85
CA LEU A 82 2.84 -10.64 7.94
C LEU A 82 2.21 -10.15 6.62
N ASN A 83 1.33 -9.14 6.68
CA ASN A 83 0.72 -8.57 5.49
C ASN A 83 1.77 -7.88 4.60
N LEU A 84 2.65 -7.09 5.21
CA LEU A 84 3.75 -6.46 4.49
C LEU A 84 4.74 -7.49 3.93
N ARG A 85 5.00 -8.59 4.65
CA ARG A 85 5.84 -9.70 4.15
C ARG A 85 5.24 -10.35 2.91
N ALA A 86 3.92 -10.60 2.90
CA ALA A 86 3.23 -11.10 1.72
C ALA A 86 3.34 -10.12 0.53
N CYS A 87 3.17 -8.82 0.76
CA CYS A 87 3.36 -7.80 -0.27
C CYS A 87 4.80 -7.74 -0.80
N ASN A 88 5.82 -7.82 0.07
CA ASN A 88 7.23 -7.91 -0.33
C ASN A 88 7.47 -9.14 -1.22
N HIS A 89 6.97 -10.32 -0.79
CA HIS A 89 7.10 -11.55 -1.56
C HIS A 89 6.42 -11.48 -2.93
N PHE A 90 5.30 -10.76 -3.03
CA PHE A 90 4.65 -10.54 -4.32
C PHE A 90 5.55 -9.77 -5.29
N ARG A 91 6.22 -8.72 -4.80
CA ARG A 91 7.07 -7.84 -5.61
C ARG A 91 8.42 -8.47 -5.95
N LEU A 92 9.00 -9.25 -5.03
CA LEU A 92 10.30 -9.90 -5.22
C LEU A 92 10.22 -11.20 -6.01
N TYR A 93 9.12 -11.95 -5.85
CA TYR A 93 9.00 -13.28 -6.39
C TYR A 93 7.78 -13.38 -7.32
N ASN A 94 6.59 -13.68 -6.77
CA ASN A 94 5.36 -13.87 -7.52
C ASN A 94 4.14 -14.01 -6.58
N GLY A 95 2.94 -14.08 -7.18
CA GLY A 95 1.67 -14.31 -6.49
C GLY A 95 1.63 -15.55 -5.60
N LYS A 96 2.20 -16.68 -6.04
CA LYS A 96 2.16 -17.92 -5.25
C LYS A 96 2.97 -17.81 -3.96
N ALA A 97 4.14 -17.16 -4.03
CA ALA A 97 4.96 -16.89 -2.85
C ALA A 97 4.24 -15.97 -1.86
N ALA A 98 3.53 -14.95 -2.37
CA ALA A 98 2.75 -14.03 -1.54
C ALA A 98 1.53 -14.72 -0.88
N GLU A 99 0.82 -15.59 -1.61
CA GLU A 99 -0.30 -16.36 -1.05
C GLU A 99 0.13 -17.32 0.07
N ALA A 100 1.33 -17.90 -0.04
CA ALA A 100 1.88 -18.75 1.01
C ALA A 100 2.07 -17.97 2.33
N GLU A 101 2.56 -16.73 2.24
CA GLU A 101 2.70 -15.84 3.39
C GLU A 101 1.35 -15.39 3.95
N LEU A 102 0.38 -15.12 3.07
CA LEU A 102 -0.96 -14.67 3.44
C LEU A 102 -1.77 -15.76 4.16
N LYS A 103 -1.42 -17.04 3.98
CA LYS A 103 -2.11 -18.17 4.65
C LYS A 103 -2.04 -18.07 6.18
N ALA A 104 -0.90 -17.64 6.73
CA ALA A 104 -0.77 -17.42 8.18
C ALA A 104 -1.78 -16.38 8.69
N LEU A 105 -2.01 -15.31 7.91
CA LEU A 105 -3.01 -14.30 8.24
C LEU A 105 -4.43 -14.85 8.18
N GLN A 106 -4.74 -15.71 7.22
CA GLN A 106 -6.06 -16.35 7.10
C GLN A 106 -6.38 -17.23 8.29
N GLU A 107 -5.40 -18.01 8.74
CA GLU A 107 -5.56 -18.90 9.90
C GLU A 107 -5.74 -18.10 11.21
N MET A 108 -5.15 -16.91 11.29
CA MET A 108 -5.27 -16.02 12.44
C MET A 108 -6.50 -15.11 12.42
N ALA A 109 -7.04 -14.80 11.25
CA ALA A 109 -8.08 -13.81 11.11
C ALA A 109 -9.39 -14.30 11.73
N SER A 110 -9.83 -13.61 12.79
CA SER A 110 -11.14 -13.88 13.40
C SER A 110 -12.26 -13.64 12.37
N PRO A 111 -13.25 -14.55 12.27
CA PRO A 111 -14.46 -14.31 11.48
C PRO A 111 -15.24 -13.07 11.92
N SER A 112 -15.07 -12.63 13.18
CA SER A 112 -15.72 -11.42 13.70
C SER A 112 -15.06 -10.12 13.27
N PHE A 113 -13.82 -10.16 12.72
CA PHE A 113 -13.11 -8.96 12.30
C PHE A 113 -13.16 -8.80 10.78
N GLN A 114 -14.25 -8.19 10.31
CA GLN A 114 -14.56 -8.05 8.89
C GLN A 114 -13.45 -7.35 8.09
N PHE A 115 -12.87 -6.26 8.63
CA PHE A 115 -11.82 -5.52 7.92
C PHE A 115 -10.58 -6.37 7.59
N ALA A 116 -10.16 -7.26 8.50
CA ALA A 116 -9.07 -8.18 8.20
C ALA A 116 -9.41 -9.16 7.07
N GLN A 117 -10.64 -9.67 7.04
CA GLN A 117 -11.11 -10.55 5.97
C GLN A 117 -11.13 -9.83 4.62
N ASP A 118 -11.58 -8.58 4.61
CA ASP A 118 -11.63 -7.75 3.41
C ASP A 118 -10.23 -7.45 2.87
N LEU A 119 -9.29 -7.08 3.75
CA LEU A 119 -7.89 -6.85 3.38
C LEU A 119 -7.22 -8.10 2.80
N ILE A 120 -7.45 -9.27 3.43
CA ILE A 120 -6.92 -10.54 2.95
C ILE A 120 -7.47 -10.87 1.55
N LYS A 121 -8.80 -10.77 1.36
CA LYS A 121 -9.44 -11.05 0.06
C LYS A 121 -8.96 -10.08 -1.01
N HIS A 122 -8.83 -8.80 -0.69
CA HIS A 122 -8.26 -7.80 -1.58
C HIS A 122 -6.86 -8.22 -2.04
N ASN A 123 -5.98 -8.58 -1.12
CA ASN A 123 -4.61 -8.98 -1.46
C ASN A 123 -4.56 -10.26 -2.30
N GLN A 124 -5.45 -11.22 -2.03
CA GLN A 124 -5.56 -12.42 -2.89
C GLN A 124 -5.89 -12.08 -4.34
N VAL A 125 -6.83 -11.16 -4.57
CA VAL A 125 -7.16 -10.70 -5.93
C VAL A 125 -5.93 -10.11 -6.61
N VAL A 126 -5.21 -9.24 -5.92
CA VAL A 126 -3.99 -8.62 -6.44
C VAL A 126 -2.92 -9.68 -6.76
N PHE A 127 -2.69 -10.62 -5.85
CA PHE A 127 -1.70 -11.68 -6.02
C PHE A 127 -2.05 -12.66 -7.15
N ARG A 128 -3.34 -12.81 -7.46
CA ARG A 128 -3.85 -13.62 -8.57
C ARG A 128 -4.07 -12.81 -9.85
N ASN A 129 -3.38 -11.68 -10.00
CA ASN A 129 -3.44 -10.82 -11.19
C ASN A 129 -4.84 -10.33 -11.56
N GLY A 130 -5.71 -10.14 -10.57
CA GLY A 130 -7.07 -9.64 -10.76
C GLY A 130 -8.14 -10.72 -10.87
N ASP A 131 -7.81 -12.01 -10.73
CA ASP A 131 -8.83 -13.04 -10.60
C ASP A 131 -9.72 -12.77 -9.37
N GLY A 132 -11.04 -12.78 -9.58
CA GLY A 132 -12.02 -12.41 -8.54
C GLY A 132 -12.29 -10.91 -8.38
N SER A 133 -11.75 -10.03 -9.25
CA SER A 133 -11.82 -8.57 -9.04
C SER A 133 -13.25 -8.04 -8.92
N LEU A 134 -14.15 -8.46 -9.81
CA LEU A 134 -15.54 -7.97 -9.82
C LEU A 134 -16.36 -8.43 -8.61
N GLN A 135 -15.99 -9.55 -7.99
CA GLN A 135 -16.68 -10.04 -6.78
C GLN A 135 -16.17 -9.36 -5.51
N VAL A 136 -14.89 -8.97 -5.48
CA VAL A 136 -14.20 -8.57 -4.24
C VAL A 136 -13.94 -7.06 -4.18
N LEU A 137 -13.46 -6.43 -5.25
CA LEU A 137 -12.99 -5.03 -5.19
C LEU A 137 -14.10 -3.98 -5.11
N PRO A 138 -15.26 -4.09 -5.79
CA PRO A 138 -16.30 -3.07 -5.75
C PRO A 138 -16.78 -2.67 -4.34
N PRO A 139 -17.09 -3.61 -3.41
CA PRO A 139 -17.49 -3.24 -2.05
C PRO A 139 -16.34 -2.68 -1.20
N LEU A 140 -15.09 -2.76 -1.67
CA LEU A 140 -13.90 -2.30 -0.95
C LEU A 140 -13.42 -0.92 -1.41
N ILE A 141 -14.07 -0.33 -2.41
CA ILE A 141 -13.84 1.05 -2.81
C ILE A 141 -14.09 1.97 -1.60
N ASP A 142 -13.16 2.89 -1.36
CA ASP A 142 -13.17 3.83 -0.22
C ASP A 142 -13.06 3.17 1.18
N VAL A 143 -12.96 1.83 1.24
CA VAL A 143 -12.60 1.06 2.44
C VAL A 143 -11.12 0.72 2.44
N ILE A 144 -10.62 0.23 1.30
CA ILE A 144 -9.20 -0.02 1.04
C ILE A 144 -8.76 0.98 -0.04
N PRO A 145 -7.76 1.84 0.25
CA PRO A 145 -7.33 2.88 -0.69
C PRO A 145 -7.00 2.35 -2.09
N GLU A 146 -6.35 1.19 -2.17
CA GLU A 146 -5.91 0.58 -3.42
C GLU A 146 -7.03 -0.09 -4.23
N ALA A 147 -8.20 -0.39 -3.63
CA ALA A 147 -9.24 -1.18 -4.29
C ALA A 147 -9.77 -0.53 -5.57
N ARG A 148 -9.99 0.79 -5.55
CA ARG A 148 -10.42 1.57 -6.71
C ARG A 148 -9.40 1.49 -7.85
N LEU A 149 -8.12 1.74 -7.55
CA LEU A 149 -7.05 1.73 -8.54
C LEU A 149 -6.84 0.32 -9.13
N ASN A 150 -6.90 -0.71 -8.29
CA ASN A 150 -6.80 -2.10 -8.73
C ASN A 150 -7.96 -2.49 -9.66
N LEU A 151 -9.17 -2.02 -9.38
CA LEU A 151 -10.33 -2.25 -10.23
C LEU A 151 -10.23 -1.49 -11.58
N VAL A 152 -9.71 -0.26 -11.57
CA VAL A 152 -9.39 0.48 -12.81
C VAL A 152 -8.38 -0.30 -13.66
N ILE A 153 -7.30 -0.80 -13.06
CA ILE A 153 -6.30 -1.63 -13.75
C ILE A 153 -6.93 -2.91 -14.31
N TYR A 154 -7.84 -3.54 -13.57
CA TYR A 154 -8.58 -4.71 -14.04
C TYR A 154 -9.36 -4.39 -15.32
N PHE A 155 -10.17 -3.32 -15.32
CA PHE A 155 -10.95 -2.93 -16.50
C PHE A 155 -10.07 -2.57 -17.70
N LEU A 156 -8.97 -1.83 -17.49
CA LEU A 156 -8.00 -1.57 -18.56
C LEU A 156 -7.41 -2.84 -19.17
N LYS A 157 -7.14 -3.89 -18.37
CA LYS A 157 -6.65 -5.17 -18.88
C LYS A 157 -7.68 -5.97 -19.67
N GLN A 158 -8.97 -5.64 -19.55
CA GLN A 158 -10.06 -6.24 -20.31
C GLN A 158 -10.48 -5.38 -21.51
N ASP A 159 -9.70 -4.33 -21.83
CA ASP A 159 -10.03 -3.31 -22.83
C ASP A 159 -11.39 -2.61 -22.55
N ASP A 160 -11.82 -2.56 -21.29
CA ASP A 160 -13.03 -1.85 -20.86
C ASP A 160 -12.67 -0.45 -20.34
N VAL A 161 -12.26 0.42 -21.27
CA VAL A 161 -11.77 1.76 -20.95
C VAL A 161 -12.86 2.65 -20.36
N GLN A 162 -14.12 2.44 -20.75
CA GLN A 162 -15.24 3.25 -20.29
C GLN A 162 -15.51 3.02 -18.79
N GLU A 163 -15.50 1.77 -18.32
CA GLU A 163 -15.64 1.47 -16.90
C GLU A 163 -14.43 1.93 -16.08
N ALA A 164 -13.21 1.78 -16.63
CA ALA A 164 -12.01 2.35 -16.04
C ALA A 164 -12.11 3.88 -15.85
N TYR A 165 -12.61 4.60 -16.85
CA TYR A 165 -12.84 6.04 -16.79
C TYR A 165 -13.89 6.43 -15.76
N ASN A 166 -15.01 5.71 -15.71
CA ASN A 166 -16.09 5.96 -14.76
C ASN A 166 -15.61 5.91 -13.30
N LEU A 167 -14.63 5.07 -12.99
CA LEU A 167 -14.07 4.92 -11.65
C LEU A 167 -13.06 6.02 -11.26
N ILE A 168 -12.40 6.65 -12.22
CA ILE A 168 -11.24 7.54 -11.96
C ILE A 168 -11.45 9.01 -12.35
N LYS A 169 -12.48 9.34 -13.15
CA LYS A 169 -12.73 10.71 -13.64
C LYS A 169 -12.80 11.75 -12.51
N ASP A 170 -13.45 11.41 -11.41
CA ASP A 170 -13.67 12.29 -10.26
C ASP A 170 -12.60 12.13 -9.16
N LEU A 171 -11.64 11.21 -9.33
CA LEU A 171 -10.53 11.04 -8.39
C LEU A 171 -9.58 12.24 -8.51
N GLU A 172 -9.33 12.95 -7.42
CA GLU A 172 -8.25 13.93 -7.31
C GLU A 172 -6.95 13.22 -6.94
N PRO A 173 -5.98 13.07 -7.87
CA PRO A 173 -4.75 12.34 -7.57
C PRO A 173 -3.91 13.10 -6.56
N THR A 174 -3.37 12.37 -5.59
CA THR A 174 -2.44 12.90 -4.56
C THR A 174 -1.10 12.18 -4.57
N THR A 175 -1.01 11.04 -5.27
CA THR A 175 0.20 10.24 -5.42
C THR A 175 0.60 10.11 -6.90
N PRO A 176 1.90 9.92 -7.21
CA PRO A 176 2.35 9.71 -8.58
C PRO A 176 1.60 8.57 -9.30
N GLN A 177 1.30 7.49 -8.60
CA GLN A 177 0.59 6.32 -9.15
C GLN A 177 -0.83 6.67 -9.60
N GLU A 178 -1.56 7.48 -8.82
CA GLU A 178 -2.90 7.95 -9.18
C GLU A 178 -2.86 8.87 -10.41
N TYR A 179 -1.87 9.78 -10.48
CA TYR A 179 -1.67 10.65 -11.64
C TYR A 179 -1.39 9.83 -12.90
N ILE A 180 -0.48 8.86 -12.82
CA ILE A 180 -0.12 7.97 -13.93
C ILE A 180 -1.36 7.20 -14.40
N LEU A 181 -2.10 6.57 -13.48
CA LEU A 181 -3.26 5.76 -13.84
C LEU A 181 -4.37 6.60 -14.46
N LYS A 182 -4.66 7.79 -13.90
CA LYS A 182 -5.63 8.73 -14.47
C LYS A 182 -5.21 9.19 -15.87
N GLY A 183 -3.92 9.46 -16.08
CA GLY A 183 -3.36 9.78 -17.39
C GLY A 183 -3.52 8.66 -18.41
N VAL A 184 -3.18 7.43 -18.03
CA VAL A 184 -3.34 6.23 -18.88
C VAL A 184 -4.80 6.04 -19.31
N VAL A 185 -5.74 6.17 -18.37
CA VAL A 185 -7.16 6.01 -18.66
C VAL A 185 -7.67 7.09 -19.61
N ASN A 186 -7.28 8.36 -19.42
CA ASN A 186 -7.68 9.44 -20.32
C ASN A 186 -7.09 9.24 -21.72
N ALA A 187 -5.80 8.90 -21.82
CA ALA A 187 -5.15 8.64 -23.10
C ALA A 187 -5.82 7.48 -23.86
N ALA A 188 -6.15 6.38 -23.16
CA ALA A 188 -6.88 5.25 -23.74
C ALA A 188 -8.26 5.67 -24.24
N LEU A 189 -9.01 6.45 -23.45
CA LEU A 189 -10.34 6.93 -23.83
C LEU A 189 -10.27 7.86 -25.06
N GLY A 190 -9.28 8.76 -25.09
CA GLY A 190 -9.04 9.65 -26.22
C GLY A 190 -8.70 8.89 -27.50
N GLN A 191 -7.92 7.81 -27.39
CA GLN A 191 -7.60 6.95 -28.52
C GLN A 191 -8.84 6.21 -29.06
N GLU A 192 -9.69 5.65 -28.19
CA GLU A 192 -10.93 4.98 -28.61
C GLU A 192 -11.94 5.93 -29.26
N GLN A 193 -12.07 7.15 -28.72
CA GLN A 193 -13.04 8.14 -29.18
C GLN A 193 -12.52 9.03 -30.32
N GLY A 194 -11.22 8.97 -30.64
CA GLY A 194 -10.56 9.92 -31.55
C GLY A 194 -10.58 11.37 -31.02
N SER A 195 -10.72 11.55 -29.70
CA SER A 195 -10.89 12.85 -29.07
C SER A 195 -9.55 13.47 -28.69
N ARG A 196 -9.29 14.69 -29.18
CA ARG A 196 -8.13 15.50 -28.76
C ARG A 196 -8.23 16.06 -27.36
N GLU A 197 -9.42 16.09 -26.75
CA GLU A 197 -9.60 16.61 -25.39
C GLU A 197 -9.11 15.61 -24.32
N HIS A 198 -9.02 14.34 -24.68
CA HIS A 198 -8.57 13.25 -23.81
C HIS A 198 -7.13 12.76 -24.11
N MET A 199 -6.49 13.26 -25.18
CA MET A 199 -5.08 13.03 -25.53
C MET A 199 -4.16 14.09 -24.93
#